data_AF-A0A956GL35-F1
#
_entry.id   AF-A0A956GL35-F1
#
_cell.length_a   1.000
_cell.length_b   1.000
_cell.length_c   1.000
_cell.angle_alpha   90.00
_cell.angle_beta   90.00
_cell.angle_gamma   90.00
#
_symmetry.space_group_name_H-M   'P 1'
#
loop_
_entity.id
_entity.type
_entity.pdbx_description
1 polymer ?
#
loop_
_entity_poly.entity_id
_entity_poly.type
_entity_poly.pdbx_seq_one_letter_code
_entity_poly.pdbx_strand_id
1 'polypeptide(L)'
;LRDRINRFVLSFMALGAAHVLFVAYLIGPEFAPIWAIRVAVVFAITGWVVLIPYFFYVVRFLDPSRVVTRLQREARSIMHRVARGKARPSAGQQELSFRIDQIGTIVLKSLDRADRSVAREGIWSLKQLIDEHAALKSRMPEAWFQVDRADFVGLSAEALDMLTESRTWVEMKCGLQLSLGYQHALSKASDTVSSFSDANRVIGAAADARRDDEALRLSVRFFNNYLREAIKTRNLHAVDDVFHQYRLLGRELTDRGGLVREVAGHFVYYAEMARMFGLVFAPQLAIFDLGYIVRRAYEAGAEASSDLLDVVLRMPHRHGTDLHTLAVKAKIILGGFFLENGHADEAARVRANLSDVEPAQIKAAGADILDADRVFFEVTDRQLNLEYVPPERREPLRRFCASLNAA
;
A
#
# COMPACT_ATOMS: atom_id res chain seq x y z
N LEU A 1 32.54 -13.12 -8.81
CA LEU A 1 31.87 -12.67 -10.06
C LEU A 1 30.90 -13.76 -10.55
N ARG A 2 29.61 -13.69 -10.19
CA ARG A 2 28.62 -14.72 -10.60
C ARG A 2 28.19 -14.58 -12.07
N ASP A 3 28.23 -13.37 -12.61
CA ASP A 3 27.85 -13.10 -14.00
C ASP A 3 28.93 -13.58 -15.00
N ARG A 4 28.49 -14.23 -16.08
CA ARG A 4 29.38 -14.81 -17.10
C ARG A 4 30.03 -13.74 -17.99
N ILE A 5 29.32 -12.66 -18.29
CA ILE A 5 29.80 -11.56 -19.13
C ILE A 5 30.85 -10.75 -18.36
N ASN A 6 30.58 -10.41 -17.09
CA ASN A 6 31.57 -9.71 -16.26
C ASN A 6 32.86 -10.51 -16.10
N ARG A 7 32.77 -11.84 -15.90
CA ARG A 7 33.98 -12.69 -15.83
C ARG A 7 34.77 -12.65 -17.13
N PHE A 8 34.09 -12.84 -18.26
CA PHE A 8 34.74 -12.85 -19.57
C PHE A 8 35.45 -11.53 -19.85
N VAL A 9 34.75 -10.39 -19.72
CA VAL A 9 35.32 -9.08 -20.04
C VAL A 9 36.46 -8.72 -19.09
N LEU A 10 36.30 -8.93 -17.77
CA LEU A 10 37.36 -8.61 -16.82
C LEU A 10 38.60 -9.51 -17.01
N SER A 11 38.42 -10.81 -17.27
CA SER A 11 39.53 -11.72 -17.56
C SER A 11 40.22 -11.36 -18.88
N PHE A 12 39.46 -11.01 -19.93
CA PHE A 12 40.01 -10.56 -21.20
C PHE A 12 40.87 -9.31 -21.04
N MET A 13 40.36 -8.29 -20.32
CA MET A 13 41.08 -7.04 -20.07
C MET A 13 42.33 -7.27 -19.22
N ALA A 14 42.25 -8.10 -18.17
CA ALA A 14 43.38 -8.42 -17.32
C ALA A 14 44.49 -9.19 -18.06
N LEU A 15 44.12 -10.17 -18.88
CA LEU A 15 45.07 -10.94 -19.68
C LEU A 15 45.71 -10.08 -20.77
N GLY A 16 44.92 -9.23 -21.45
CA GLY A 16 45.43 -8.28 -22.43
C GLY A 16 46.44 -7.30 -21.80
N ALA A 17 46.12 -6.75 -20.61
CA ALA A 17 47.03 -5.88 -19.88
C ALA A 17 48.32 -6.60 -19.45
N ALA A 18 48.21 -7.83 -18.92
CA ALA A 18 49.37 -8.63 -18.56
C ALA A 18 50.25 -8.93 -19.78
N HIS A 19 49.65 -9.28 -20.92
CA HIS A 19 50.36 -9.51 -22.18
C HIS A 19 51.14 -8.27 -22.63
N VAL A 20 50.54 -7.08 -22.56
CA VAL A 20 51.24 -5.82 -22.88
C VAL A 20 52.46 -5.59 -21.98
N LEU A 21 52.34 -5.86 -20.67
CA LEU A 21 53.46 -5.75 -19.73
C LEU A 21 54.59 -6.74 -20.07
N PHE A 22 54.26 -7.99 -20.40
CA PHE A 22 55.25 -8.98 -20.84
C PHE A 22 55.94 -8.58 -22.14
N VAL A 23 55.19 -8.06 -23.11
CA VAL A 23 55.76 -7.55 -24.36
C VAL A 23 56.71 -6.39 -24.11
N ALA A 24 56.33 -5.44 -23.24
CA ALA A 24 57.18 -4.31 -22.88
C ALA A 24 58.50 -4.76 -22.22
N TYR A 25 58.44 -5.80 -21.38
CA TYR A 25 59.64 -6.38 -20.75
C TYR A 25 60.56 -7.10 -21.74
N LEU A 26 60.00 -7.72 -22.79
CA LEU A 26 60.75 -8.50 -23.78
C LEU A 26 61.41 -7.66 -24.88
N ILE A 27 61.03 -6.39 -25.04
CA ILE A 27 61.60 -5.51 -26.06
C ILE A 27 63.03 -5.10 -25.66
N GLY A 28 63.99 -5.38 -26.54
CA GLY A 28 65.39 -4.99 -26.38
C GLY A 28 65.94 -4.28 -27.63
N PRO A 29 67.14 -3.68 -27.56
CA PRO A 29 67.70 -2.87 -28.65
C PRO A 29 67.90 -3.63 -29.97
N GLU A 30 68.07 -4.95 -29.94
CA GLU A 30 68.27 -5.80 -31.12
C GLU A 30 67.10 -6.76 -31.41
N PHE A 31 66.07 -6.80 -30.57
CA PHE A 31 64.97 -7.75 -30.70
C PHE A 31 63.60 -7.11 -30.44
N ALA A 32 62.74 -7.15 -31.45
CA ALA A 32 61.35 -6.74 -31.36
C ALA A 32 60.44 -7.97 -31.60
N PRO A 33 59.65 -8.42 -30.60
CA PRO A 33 58.73 -9.54 -30.77
C PRO A 33 57.48 -9.10 -31.56
N ILE A 34 57.61 -8.96 -32.88
CA ILE A 34 56.58 -8.39 -33.79
C ILE A 34 55.22 -9.08 -33.62
N TRP A 35 55.19 -10.41 -33.50
CA TRP A 35 53.94 -11.15 -33.30
C TRP A 35 53.28 -10.82 -31.97
N ALA A 36 54.05 -10.68 -30.90
CA ALA A 36 53.52 -10.33 -29.59
C ALA A 36 52.98 -8.89 -29.56
N ILE A 37 53.64 -7.97 -30.27
CA ILE A 37 53.16 -6.59 -30.49
C ILE A 37 51.84 -6.60 -31.29
N ARG A 38 51.74 -7.37 -32.38
CA ARG A 38 50.50 -7.49 -33.17
C ARG A 38 49.34 -8.01 -32.33
N VAL A 39 49.58 -9.04 -31.51
CA VAL A 39 48.59 -9.58 -30.57
C VAL A 39 48.18 -8.52 -29.55
N ALA A 40 49.11 -7.73 -29.03
CA ALA A 40 48.81 -6.62 -28.12
C ALA A 40 47.92 -5.55 -28.78
N VAL A 41 48.20 -5.18 -30.04
CA VAL A 41 47.39 -4.22 -30.81
C VAL A 41 45.98 -4.78 -31.04
N VAL A 42 45.85 -6.06 -31.40
CA VAL A 42 44.54 -6.72 -31.56
C VAL A 42 43.76 -6.74 -30.24
N PHE A 43 44.42 -7.08 -29.12
CA PHE A 43 43.80 -7.02 -27.80
C PHE A 43 43.33 -5.60 -27.45
N ALA A 44 44.13 -4.57 -27.74
CA ALA A 44 43.77 -3.18 -27.49
C ALA A 44 42.55 -2.74 -28.30
N ILE A 45 42.54 -3.00 -29.62
CA ILE A 45 41.41 -2.65 -30.49
C ILE A 45 40.14 -3.38 -30.06
N THR A 46 40.25 -4.70 -29.83
CA THR A 46 39.11 -5.52 -29.37
C THR A 46 38.62 -5.06 -28.00
N GLY A 47 39.53 -4.70 -27.09
CA GLY A 47 39.22 -4.13 -25.79
C GLY A 47 38.38 -2.85 -25.91
N TRP A 48 38.82 -1.90 -26.74
CA TRP A 48 38.06 -0.68 -27.00
C TRP A 48 36.66 -0.93 -27.57
N VAL A 49 36.55 -1.86 -28.53
CA VAL A 49 35.26 -2.25 -29.12
C VAL A 49 34.33 -2.88 -28.08
N VAL A 50 34.86 -3.70 -27.17
CA VAL A 50 34.09 -4.37 -26.10
C VAL A 50 33.73 -3.40 -24.96
N LEU A 51 34.55 -2.37 -24.72
CA LEU A 51 34.39 -1.45 -23.59
C LEU A 51 33.05 -0.71 -23.64
N ILE A 52 32.64 -0.19 -24.80
CA ILE A 52 31.41 0.60 -24.93
C ILE A 52 30.16 -0.27 -24.65
N PRO A 53 29.95 -1.43 -25.30
CA PRO A 53 28.86 -2.35 -24.97
C PRO A 53 28.89 -2.81 -23.51
N TYR A 54 30.10 -3.06 -22.96
CA TYR A 54 30.24 -3.47 -21.57
C TYR A 54 29.86 -2.36 -20.59
N PHE A 55 30.23 -1.11 -20.88
CA PHE A 55 29.82 0.04 -20.07
C PHE A 55 28.29 0.15 -20.04
N PHE A 56 27.63 0.09 -21.19
CA PHE A 56 26.16 0.07 -21.25
C PHE A 56 25.59 -1.13 -20.50
N TYR A 57 26.19 -2.32 -20.62
CA TYR A 57 25.78 -3.50 -19.87
C TYR A 57 25.86 -3.28 -18.35
N VAL A 58 26.97 -2.70 -17.84
CA VAL A 58 27.16 -2.41 -16.41
C VAL A 58 26.17 -1.35 -15.92
N VAL A 59 25.98 -0.24 -16.65
CA VAL A 59 24.98 0.77 -16.30
C VAL A 59 23.58 0.18 -16.30
N ARG A 60 23.25 -0.64 -17.31
CA ARG A 60 21.97 -1.36 -17.40
C ARG A 60 21.78 -2.36 -16.26
N PHE A 61 22.87 -2.93 -15.75
CA PHE A 61 22.85 -3.83 -14.59
C PHE A 61 22.67 -3.09 -13.27
N LEU A 62 23.16 -1.84 -13.20
CA LEU A 62 23.03 -0.96 -12.03
C LEU A 62 21.69 -0.23 -11.96
N ASP A 63 20.95 -0.19 -13.07
CA ASP A 63 19.58 0.33 -13.14
C ASP A 63 18.66 -0.38 -12.10
N PRO A 64 18.28 0.31 -11.01
CA PRO A 64 17.60 -0.31 -9.89
C PRO A 64 16.25 -0.93 -10.27
N SER A 65 15.53 -0.34 -11.23
CA SER A 65 14.29 -0.90 -11.77
C SER A 65 14.48 -2.31 -12.33
N ARG A 66 15.53 -2.50 -13.14
CA ARG A 66 15.83 -3.81 -13.71
C ARG A 66 16.24 -4.82 -12.64
N VAL A 67 16.89 -4.37 -11.57
CA VAL A 67 17.25 -5.23 -10.43
C VAL A 67 15.97 -5.71 -9.73
N VAL A 68 15.02 -4.82 -9.45
CA VAL A 68 13.72 -5.17 -8.85
C VAL A 68 12.97 -6.19 -9.72
N THR A 69 12.81 -5.89 -11.01
CA THR A 69 12.15 -6.79 -11.97
C THR A 69 12.86 -8.16 -12.07
N ARG A 70 14.19 -8.21 -11.96
CA ARG A 70 14.93 -9.48 -11.94
C ARG A 70 14.65 -10.27 -10.65
N LEU A 71 14.77 -9.63 -9.48
CA LEU A 71 14.52 -10.27 -8.19
C LEU A 71 13.09 -10.81 -8.09
N GLN A 72 12.13 -10.06 -8.62
CA GLN A 72 10.75 -10.50 -8.71
C GLN A 72 10.59 -11.77 -9.56
N ARG A 73 11.20 -11.81 -10.76
CA ARG A 73 11.16 -13.01 -11.62
C ARG A 73 11.81 -14.23 -10.95
N GLU A 74 12.91 -14.02 -10.23
CA GLU A 74 13.55 -15.08 -9.44
C GLU A 74 12.61 -15.58 -8.33
N ALA A 75 11.98 -14.68 -7.58
CA ALA A 75 11.00 -15.01 -6.54
C ALA A 75 9.80 -15.81 -7.10
N ARG A 76 9.23 -15.40 -8.24
CA ARG A 76 8.16 -16.17 -8.91
C ARG A 76 8.62 -17.56 -9.34
N SER A 77 9.82 -17.66 -9.91
CA SER A 77 10.41 -18.94 -10.31
C SER A 77 10.57 -19.90 -9.12
N ILE A 78 10.97 -19.40 -7.95
CA ILE A 78 11.04 -20.19 -6.71
C ILE A 78 9.67 -20.77 -6.35
N MET A 79 8.63 -19.93 -6.28
CA MET A 79 7.27 -20.37 -5.97
C MET A 79 6.77 -21.42 -6.97
N HIS A 80 6.97 -21.22 -8.27
CA HIS A 80 6.59 -22.22 -9.27
C HIS A 80 7.36 -23.53 -9.16
N ARG A 81 8.66 -23.50 -8.81
CA ARG A 81 9.44 -24.72 -8.63
C ARG A 81 8.92 -25.52 -7.44
N VAL A 82 8.58 -24.86 -6.33
CA VAL A 82 7.99 -25.51 -5.15
C VAL A 82 6.60 -26.07 -5.46
N ALA A 83 5.73 -25.28 -6.09
CA ALA A 83 4.38 -25.73 -6.49
C ALA A 83 4.38 -26.90 -7.49
N ARG A 84 5.49 -27.11 -8.22
CA ARG A 84 5.69 -28.26 -9.13
C ARG A 84 6.43 -29.44 -8.48
N GLY A 85 6.75 -29.36 -7.19
CA GLY A 85 7.54 -30.39 -6.49
C GLY A 85 9.00 -30.49 -6.95
N LYS A 86 9.52 -29.48 -7.67
CA LYS A 86 10.89 -29.46 -8.20
C LYS A 86 11.91 -28.84 -7.24
N ALA A 87 11.47 -28.36 -6.08
CA ALA A 87 12.31 -27.79 -5.04
C ALA A 87 11.79 -28.20 -3.67
N ARG A 88 12.70 -28.34 -2.69
CA ARG A 88 12.33 -28.59 -1.30
C ARG A 88 11.62 -27.34 -0.73
N PRO A 89 10.45 -27.48 -0.07
CA PRO A 89 9.69 -26.33 0.42
C PRO A 89 10.49 -25.42 1.37
N SER A 90 11.17 -25.98 2.37
CA SER A 90 11.97 -25.19 3.33
C SER A 90 13.09 -24.38 2.67
N ALA A 91 13.84 -24.99 1.74
CA ALA A 91 14.87 -24.28 0.99
C ALA A 91 14.27 -23.19 0.08
N GLY A 92 13.10 -23.46 -0.52
CA GLY A 92 12.36 -22.48 -1.30
C GLY A 92 11.84 -21.31 -0.46
N GLN A 93 11.39 -21.56 0.78
CA GLN A 93 10.92 -20.52 1.70
C GLN A 93 12.07 -19.56 2.01
N GLN A 94 13.22 -20.09 2.43
CA GLN A 94 14.42 -19.29 2.71
C GLN A 94 14.88 -18.49 1.48
N GLU A 95 14.90 -19.12 0.29
CA GLU A 95 15.31 -18.43 -0.95
C GLU A 95 14.33 -17.31 -1.31
N LEU A 96 13.02 -17.54 -1.16
CA LEU A 96 11.98 -16.55 -1.43
C LEU A 96 12.01 -15.40 -0.41
N SER A 97 12.08 -15.73 0.88
CA SER A 97 12.22 -14.81 2.01
C SER A 97 13.37 -13.83 1.77
N PHE A 98 14.54 -14.35 1.41
CA PHE A 98 15.70 -13.53 1.07
C PHE A 98 15.48 -12.62 -0.14
N ARG A 99 14.78 -13.08 -1.20
CA ARG A 99 14.46 -12.24 -2.36
C ARG A 99 13.48 -11.12 -2.02
N ILE A 100 12.48 -11.39 -1.18
CA ILE A 100 11.54 -10.39 -0.67
C ILE A 100 12.30 -9.32 0.14
N ASP A 101 13.20 -9.73 1.02
CA ASP A 101 14.01 -8.81 1.83
C ASP A 101 14.94 -7.94 0.97
N GLN A 102 15.48 -8.48 -0.13
CA GLN A 102 16.26 -7.69 -1.10
C GLN A 102 15.41 -6.64 -1.82
N ILE A 103 14.17 -6.97 -2.22
CA ILE A 103 13.25 -6.00 -2.82
C ILE A 103 12.91 -4.90 -1.78
N GLY A 104 12.57 -5.28 -0.55
CA GLY A 104 12.31 -4.32 0.54
C GLY A 104 13.50 -3.40 0.81
N THR A 105 14.73 -3.93 0.82
CA THR A 105 15.95 -3.14 0.95
C THR A 105 16.12 -2.12 -0.18
N ILE A 106 15.78 -2.50 -1.42
CA ILE A 106 15.81 -1.56 -2.55
C ILE A 106 14.78 -0.46 -2.35
N VAL A 107 13.55 -0.78 -1.93
CA VAL A 107 12.51 0.21 -1.61
C VAL A 107 13.03 1.23 -0.60
N LEU A 108 13.60 0.78 0.53
CA LEU A 108 14.13 1.68 1.56
C LEU A 108 15.26 2.57 1.04
N LYS A 109 16.22 2.00 0.31
CA LYS A 109 17.33 2.77 -0.27
C LYS A 109 16.87 3.76 -1.34
N SER A 110 15.83 3.42 -2.10
CA SER A 110 15.22 4.31 -3.08
C SER A 110 14.50 5.46 -2.41
N LEU A 111 13.77 5.21 -1.31
CA LEU A 111 13.17 6.27 -0.49
C LEU A 111 14.23 7.22 0.09
N ASP A 112 15.35 6.68 0.63
CA ASP A 112 16.46 7.50 1.12
C ASP A 112 17.10 8.39 0.04
N ARG A 113 17.03 7.96 -1.22
CA ARG A 113 17.57 8.70 -2.38
C ARG A 113 16.52 9.54 -3.10
N ALA A 114 15.29 9.61 -2.58
CA ALA A 114 14.14 10.22 -3.25
C ALA A 114 13.87 9.67 -4.67
N ASP A 115 14.29 8.45 -4.96
CA ASP A 115 13.98 7.75 -6.22
C ASP A 115 12.59 7.11 -6.12
N ARG A 116 11.57 7.96 -6.31
CA ARG A 116 10.15 7.60 -6.18
C ARG A 116 9.75 6.51 -7.17
N SER A 117 10.33 6.50 -8.37
CA SER A 117 9.98 5.53 -9.41
C SER A 117 10.39 4.12 -8.99
N VAL A 118 11.64 3.95 -8.55
CA VAL A 118 12.15 2.64 -8.13
C VAL A 118 11.46 2.18 -6.84
N ALA A 119 11.19 3.10 -5.91
CA ALA A 119 10.46 2.76 -4.69
C ALA A 119 9.06 2.19 -5.02
N ARG A 120 8.31 2.86 -5.90
CA ARG A 120 6.99 2.38 -6.35
C ARG A 120 7.06 1.06 -7.11
N GLU A 121 8.06 0.86 -7.95
CA GLU A 121 8.26 -0.42 -8.65
C GLU A 121 8.54 -1.57 -7.67
N GLY A 122 9.31 -1.31 -6.60
CA GLY A 122 9.53 -2.28 -5.54
C GLY A 122 8.27 -2.60 -4.75
N ILE A 123 7.49 -1.58 -4.36
CA ILE A 123 6.18 -1.74 -3.70
C ILE A 123 5.24 -2.61 -4.56
N TRP A 124 5.12 -2.27 -5.85
CA TRP A 124 4.29 -3.03 -6.78
C TRP A 124 4.79 -4.45 -7.00
N SER A 125 6.11 -4.64 -6.99
CA SER A 125 6.70 -5.97 -7.12
C SER A 125 6.33 -6.88 -5.97
N LEU A 126 6.32 -6.38 -4.73
CA LEU A 126 5.89 -7.13 -3.54
C LEU A 126 4.41 -7.52 -3.62
N LYS A 127 3.54 -6.60 -4.03
CA LYS A 127 2.11 -6.89 -4.31
C LYS A 127 1.98 -8.03 -5.32
N GLN A 128 2.66 -7.94 -6.46
CA GLN A 128 2.56 -8.98 -7.48
C GLN A 128 3.11 -10.34 -7.03
N LEU A 129 4.03 -10.39 -6.05
CA LEU A 129 4.45 -11.66 -5.44
C LEU A 129 3.34 -12.26 -4.56
N ILE A 130 2.58 -11.44 -3.86
CA ILE A 130 1.38 -11.88 -3.11
C ILE A 130 0.34 -12.46 -4.06
N ASP A 131 0.05 -11.75 -5.16
CA ASP A 131 -0.92 -12.23 -6.15
C ASP A 131 -0.52 -13.60 -6.72
N GLU A 132 0.75 -13.75 -7.08
CA GLU A 132 1.32 -15.00 -7.58
C GLU A 132 1.25 -16.13 -6.55
N HIS A 133 1.64 -15.85 -5.29
CA HIS A 133 1.58 -16.84 -4.22
C HIS A 133 0.15 -17.36 -4.04
N ALA A 134 -0.82 -16.46 -3.92
CA ALA A 134 -2.20 -16.84 -3.70
C ALA A 134 -2.82 -17.58 -4.91
N ALA A 135 -2.33 -17.36 -6.15
CA ALA A 135 -2.70 -18.19 -7.31
C ALA A 135 -2.11 -19.62 -7.25
N LEU A 136 -0.99 -19.82 -6.55
CA LEU A 136 -0.33 -21.12 -6.40
C LEU A 136 -0.67 -21.83 -5.08
N LYS A 137 -1.28 -21.14 -4.11
CA LYS A 137 -1.50 -21.58 -2.73
C LYS A 137 -2.14 -22.96 -2.62
N SER A 138 -3.16 -23.26 -3.42
CA SER A 138 -3.84 -24.57 -3.45
C SER A 138 -2.98 -25.73 -3.97
N ARG A 139 -1.89 -25.43 -4.68
CA ARG A 139 -0.98 -26.41 -5.28
C ARG A 139 0.32 -26.58 -4.49
N MET A 140 0.53 -25.76 -3.46
CA MET A 140 1.72 -25.83 -2.62
C MET A 140 1.62 -27.02 -1.66
N PRO A 141 2.73 -27.73 -1.39
CA PRO A 141 2.76 -28.80 -0.41
C PRO A 141 2.57 -28.24 1.01
N GLU A 142 2.04 -29.02 1.93
CA GLU A 142 1.78 -28.57 3.32
C GLU A 142 3.04 -28.05 4.04
N ALA A 143 4.19 -28.69 3.79
CA ALA A 143 5.48 -28.25 4.30
C ALA A 143 5.91 -26.85 3.82
N TRP A 144 5.26 -26.28 2.80
CA TRP A 144 5.46 -24.88 2.38
C TRP A 144 4.83 -23.87 3.33
N PHE A 145 3.87 -24.30 4.15
CA PHE A 145 3.20 -23.42 5.11
C PHE A 145 3.75 -23.55 6.52
N GLN A 146 4.57 -24.58 6.79
CA GLN A 146 5.29 -24.73 8.05
C GLN A 146 6.40 -23.69 8.13
N VAL A 147 6.25 -22.68 8.97
CA VAL A 147 7.17 -21.53 9.07
C VAL A 147 8.20 -21.77 10.18
N ASP A 148 9.48 -21.60 9.84
CA ASP A 148 10.56 -21.58 10.84
C ASP A 148 10.75 -20.17 11.43
N ARG A 149 11.13 -20.10 12.70
CA ARG A 149 11.41 -18.86 13.44
C ARG A 149 12.50 -18.01 12.77
N ALA A 150 13.43 -18.64 12.04
CA ALA A 150 14.52 -17.93 11.37
C ALA A 150 14.04 -16.88 10.34
N ASP A 151 12.89 -17.10 9.70
CA ASP A 151 12.36 -16.20 8.67
C ASP A 151 11.60 -14.99 9.23
N PHE A 152 11.18 -15.06 10.50
CA PHE A 152 10.37 -14.06 11.20
C PHE A 152 10.92 -13.75 12.60
N VAL A 153 12.10 -13.13 12.63
CA VAL A 153 12.73 -12.70 13.88
C VAL A 153 11.83 -11.74 14.64
N GLY A 154 11.50 -12.08 15.89
CA GLY A 154 10.67 -11.26 16.77
C GLY A 154 9.19 -11.68 16.86
N LEU A 155 8.72 -12.60 16.01
CA LEU A 155 7.41 -13.22 16.22
C LEU A 155 7.46 -14.24 17.37
N SER A 156 6.35 -14.31 18.13
CA SER A 156 6.14 -15.35 19.14
C SER A 156 5.81 -16.69 18.48
N ALA A 157 5.90 -17.79 19.24
CA ALA A 157 5.55 -19.12 18.73
C ALA A 157 4.09 -19.16 18.25
N GLU A 158 3.18 -18.56 19.03
CA GLU A 158 1.75 -18.47 18.70
C GLU A 158 1.51 -17.70 17.40
N ALA A 159 2.29 -16.64 17.15
CA ALA A 159 2.19 -15.90 15.90
C ALA A 159 2.68 -16.72 14.69
N LEU A 160 3.67 -17.59 14.87
CA LEU A 160 4.13 -18.52 13.83
C LEU A 160 3.10 -19.63 13.57
N ASP A 161 2.44 -20.12 14.62
CA ASP A 161 1.36 -21.10 14.50
C ASP A 161 0.18 -20.51 13.73
N MET A 162 -0.27 -19.30 14.09
CA MET A 162 -1.31 -18.57 13.35
C MET A 162 -0.93 -18.33 11.87
N LEU A 163 0.34 -18.06 11.57
CA LEU A 163 0.81 -17.91 10.19
C LEU A 163 0.77 -19.22 9.40
N THR A 164 1.11 -20.32 10.07
CA THR A 164 1.08 -21.67 9.50
C THR A 164 -0.35 -22.10 9.22
N GLU A 165 -1.26 -21.91 10.17
CA GLU A 165 -2.69 -22.22 10.06
C GLU A 165 -3.36 -21.40 8.95
N SER A 166 -3.14 -20.09 8.94
CA SER A 166 -3.73 -19.18 7.93
C SER A 166 -3.10 -19.34 6.54
N ARG A 167 -1.94 -20.02 6.45
CA ARG A 167 -1.18 -20.20 5.21
C ARG A 167 -0.79 -18.87 4.54
N THR A 168 -0.57 -17.82 5.35
CA THR A 168 -0.35 -16.44 4.87
C THR A 168 1.10 -15.95 5.01
N TRP A 169 2.08 -16.83 5.14
CA TRP A 169 3.45 -16.42 5.46
C TRP A 169 4.08 -15.53 4.37
N VAL A 170 3.80 -15.75 3.08
CA VAL A 170 4.31 -14.90 1.99
C VAL A 170 3.65 -13.52 2.04
N GLU A 171 2.34 -13.48 2.25
CA GLU A 171 1.55 -12.26 2.45
C GLU A 171 2.08 -11.45 3.63
N MET A 172 2.34 -12.11 4.75
CA MET A 172 2.93 -11.49 5.94
C MET A 172 4.32 -10.95 5.64
N LYS A 173 5.21 -11.74 5.02
CA LYS A 173 6.59 -11.32 4.74
C LYS A 173 6.63 -10.10 3.81
N CYS A 174 5.87 -10.13 2.72
CA CYS A 174 5.73 -8.98 1.82
C CYS A 174 5.09 -7.76 2.53
N GLY A 175 4.04 -7.99 3.32
CA GLY A 175 3.35 -6.96 4.08
C GLY A 175 4.25 -6.30 5.13
N LEU A 176 5.14 -7.04 5.78
CA LEU A 176 6.14 -6.50 6.70
C LEU A 176 7.14 -5.59 5.97
N GLN A 177 7.58 -5.96 4.76
CA GLN A 177 8.43 -5.08 3.95
C GLN A 177 7.70 -3.80 3.52
N LEU A 178 6.41 -3.90 3.16
CA LEU A 178 5.57 -2.73 2.88
C LEU A 178 5.40 -1.85 4.14
N SER A 179 5.18 -2.45 5.31
CA SER A 179 5.03 -1.73 6.57
C SER A 179 6.32 -1.01 6.99
N LEU A 180 7.47 -1.64 6.79
CA LEU A 180 8.76 -1.01 7.05
C LEU A 180 9.00 0.17 6.10
N GLY A 181 8.70 -0.02 4.80
CA GLY A 181 8.77 1.05 3.81
C GLY A 181 7.83 2.22 4.12
N TYR A 182 6.60 1.93 4.56
CA TYR A 182 5.61 2.93 4.97
C TYR A 182 6.11 3.76 6.17
N GLN A 183 6.60 3.10 7.23
CA GLN A 183 7.14 3.79 8.40
C GLN A 183 8.34 4.68 8.03
N HIS A 184 9.20 4.20 7.13
CA HIS A 184 10.32 4.99 6.62
C HIS A 184 9.83 6.20 5.82
N ALA A 185 8.84 6.02 4.94
CA ALA A 185 8.24 7.06 4.12
C ALA A 185 7.55 8.15 4.96
N LEU A 186 6.89 7.79 6.06
CA LEU A 186 6.27 8.76 6.98
C LEU A 186 7.24 9.84 7.46
N SER A 187 8.53 9.50 7.63
CA SER A 187 9.55 10.40 8.16
C SER A 187 10.34 11.16 7.09
N LYS A 188 10.52 10.57 5.88
CA LYS A 188 11.47 11.08 4.87
C LYS A 188 10.90 11.33 3.48
N ALA A 189 9.75 10.73 3.15
CA ALA A 189 9.18 10.73 1.80
C ALA A 189 7.65 10.68 1.87
N SER A 190 7.06 11.71 2.50
CA SER A 190 5.62 11.75 2.78
C SER A 190 4.75 11.63 1.54
N ASP A 191 5.25 12.09 0.39
CA ASP A 191 4.59 12.00 -0.91
C ASP A 191 4.52 10.57 -1.49
N THR A 192 5.26 9.63 -0.92
CA THR A 192 5.23 8.21 -1.33
C THR A 192 4.39 7.35 -0.37
N VAL A 193 3.89 7.92 0.73
CA VAL A 193 3.09 7.22 1.75
C VAL A 193 1.82 6.62 1.13
N SER A 194 1.15 7.38 0.25
CA SER A 194 -0.05 6.94 -0.47
C SER A 194 0.18 5.69 -1.33
N SER A 195 1.40 5.46 -1.82
CA SER A 195 1.73 4.27 -2.62
C SER A 195 1.65 2.98 -1.80
N PHE A 196 1.91 3.03 -0.50
CA PHE A 196 1.83 1.85 0.38
C PHE A 196 0.39 1.53 0.79
N SER A 197 -0.40 2.55 1.14
CA SER A 197 -1.80 2.37 1.51
C SER A 197 -2.65 1.93 0.30
N ASP A 198 -2.39 2.47 -0.90
CA ASP A 198 -3.00 2.00 -2.14
C ASP A 198 -2.59 0.56 -2.45
N ALA A 199 -1.29 0.22 -2.37
CA ALA A 199 -0.85 -1.15 -2.58
C ALA A 199 -1.56 -2.14 -1.64
N ASN A 200 -1.71 -1.80 -0.36
CA ASN A 200 -2.44 -2.63 0.60
C ASN A 200 -3.94 -2.73 0.27
N ARG A 201 -4.58 -1.64 -0.19
CA ARG A 201 -5.97 -1.69 -0.67
C ARG A 201 -6.11 -2.69 -1.81
N VAL A 202 -5.23 -2.62 -2.81
CA VAL A 202 -5.31 -3.52 -3.97
C VAL A 202 -5.05 -4.97 -3.56
N ILE A 203 -4.15 -5.22 -2.60
CA ILE A 203 -3.94 -6.56 -2.01
C ILE A 203 -5.24 -7.06 -1.36
N GLY A 204 -5.88 -6.23 -0.53
CA GLY A 204 -7.15 -6.55 0.13
C GLY A 204 -8.27 -6.86 -0.86
N ALA A 205 -8.46 -6.01 -1.87
CA ALA A 205 -9.47 -6.21 -2.91
C ALA A 205 -9.22 -7.49 -3.73
N ALA A 206 -7.96 -7.80 -4.04
CA ALA A 206 -7.59 -9.03 -4.75
C ALA A 206 -7.75 -10.29 -3.87
N ALA A 207 -7.57 -10.19 -2.55
CA ALA A 207 -7.87 -11.26 -1.62
C ALA A 207 -9.38 -11.51 -1.53
N ASP A 208 -10.18 -10.44 -1.45
CA ASP A 208 -11.63 -10.53 -1.42
C ASP A 208 -12.19 -11.17 -2.71
N ALA A 209 -11.74 -10.72 -3.88
CA ALA A 209 -12.15 -11.28 -5.17
C ALA A 209 -11.86 -12.79 -5.31
N ARG A 210 -10.87 -13.31 -4.56
CA ARG A 210 -10.52 -14.73 -4.52
C ARG A 210 -11.14 -15.50 -3.35
N ARG A 211 -11.92 -14.82 -2.49
CA ARG A 211 -12.45 -15.35 -1.24
C ARG A 211 -11.34 -15.92 -0.32
N ASP A 212 -10.15 -15.30 -0.31
CA ASP A 212 -9.08 -15.62 0.63
C ASP A 212 -9.25 -14.77 1.91
N ASP A 213 -10.05 -15.27 2.84
CA ASP A 213 -10.45 -14.55 4.05
C ASP A 213 -9.27 -14.22 4.96
N GLU A 214 -8.30 -15.12 5.05
CA GLU A 214 -7.09 -14.93 5.87
C GLU A 214 -6.22 -13.81 5.30
N ALA A 215 -5.98 -13.79 3.99
CA ALA A 215 -5.22 -12.71 3.35
C ALA A 215 -5.94 -11.36 3.44
N LEU A 216 -7.27 -11.35 3.31
CA LEU A 216 -8.08 -10.13 3.47
C LEU A 216 -8.02 -9.59 4.89
N ARG A 217 -8.19 -10.44 5.91
CA ARG A 217 -8.06 -10.04 7.33
C ARG A 217 -6.64 -9.55 7.63
N LEU A 218 -5.61 -10.14 7.02
CA LEU A 218 -4.24 -9.66 7.16
C LEU A 218 -4.05 -8.26 6.55
N SER A 219 -4.64 -7.98 5.38
CA SER A 219 -4.62 -6.64 4.78
C SER A 219 -5.30 -5.59 5.67
N VAL A 220 -6.42 -5.95 6.31
CA VAL A 220 -7.09 -5.12 7.33
C VAL A 220 -6.15 -4.83 8.51
N ARG A 221 -5.43 -5.82 9.02
CA ARG A 221 -4.43 -5.61 10.09
C ARG A 221 -3.31 -4.66 9.65
N PHE A 222 -2.86 -4.71 8.40
CA PHE A 222 -1.87 -3.76 7.88
C PHE A 222 -2.43 -2.33 7.77
N PHE A 223 -3.68 -2.14 7.35
CA PHE A 223 -4.34 -0.82 7.41
C PHE A 223 -4.34 -0.26 8.84
N ASN A 224 -4.67 -1.11 9.80
CA ASN A 224 -4.67 -0.73 11.21
C ASN A 224 -3.28 -0.32 11.70
N ASN A 225 -2.23 -1.03 11.29
CA ASN A 225 -0.85 -0.66 11.60
C ASN A 225 -0.47 0.69 10.96
N TYR A 226 -0.89 0.93 9.70
CA TYR A 226 -0.60 2.19 9.00
C TYR A 226 -1.25 3.39 9.67
N LEU A 227 -2.52 3.27 10.08
CA LEU A 227 -3.22 4.30 10.86
C LEU A 227 -2.51 4.57 12.19
N ARG A 228 -2.18 3.51 12.94
CA ARG A 228 -1.48 3.63 14.22
C ARG A 228 -0.19 4.43 14.10
N GLU A 229 0.65 4.09 13.12
CA GLU A 229 1.94 4.76 12.93
C GLU A 229 1.80 6.19 12.38
N ALA A 230 0.84 6.45 11.49
CA ALA A 230 0.54 7.81 11.02
C ALA A 230 0.05 8.72 12.16
N ILE A 231 -0.82 8.20 13.03
CA ILE A 231 -1.32 8.94 14.20
C ILE A 231 -0.20 9.20 15.20
N LYS A 232 0.62 8.19 15.53
CA LYS A 232 1.76 8.34 16.45
C LYS A 232 2.75 9.39 15.98
N THR A 233 2.99 9.46 14.67
CA THR A 233 3.87 10.45 14.04
C THR A 233 3.18 11.80 13.78
N ARG A 234 1.90 11.94 14.12
CA ARG A 234 1.05 13.11 13.89
C ARG A 234 1.03 13.56 12.42
N ASN A 235 1.15 12.61 11.49
CA ASN A 235 1.13 12.88 10.07
C ASN A 235 -0.32 12.87 9.55
N LEU A 236 -0.97 14.05 9.54
CA LEU A 236 -2.38 14.17 9.14
C LEU A 236 -2.63 13.76 7.68
N HIS A 237 -1.70 14.04 6.77
CA HIS A 237 -1.81 13.62 5.37
C HIS A 237 -1.86 12.10 5.26
N ALA A 238 -0.96 11.39 5.94
CA ALA A 238 -0.97 9.95 5.97
C ALA A 238 -2.25 9.37 6.60
N VAL A 239 -2.77 10.01 7.65
CA VAL A 239 -4.07 9.61 8.25
C VAL A 239 -5.20 9.77 7.24
N ASP A 240 -5.26 10.89 6.52
CA ASP A 240 -6.26 11.12 5.48
C ASP A 240 -6.16 10.06 4.36
N ASP A 241 -4.96 9.79 3.86
CA ASP A 241 -4.71 8.81 2.81
C ASP A 241 -5.13 7.40 3.23
N VAL A 242 -4.73 6.98 4.44
CA VAL A 242 -5.02 5.63 4.92
C VAL A 242 -6.51 5.47 5.17
N PHE A 243 -7.20 6.45 5.76
CA PHE A 243 -8.66 6.41 5.88
C PHE A 243 -9.34 6.36 4.51
N HIS A 244 -8.84 7.12 3.53
CA HIS A 244 -9.35 7.09 2.16
C HIS A 244 -9.29 5.68 1.58
N GLN A 245 -8.09 5.09 1.56
CA GLN A 245 -7.87 3.76 0.99
C GLN A 245 -8.63 2.67 1.74
N TYR A 246 -8.74 2.80 3.07
CA TYR A 246 -9.50 1.87 3.89
C TYR A 246 -11.00 1.97 3.65
N ARG A 247 -11.54 3.18 3.41
CA ARG A 247 -12.91 3.39 2.96
C ARG A 247 -13.18 2.77 1.60
N LEU A 248 -12.24 2.92 0.65
CA LEU A 248 -12.38 2.33 -0.69
C LEU A 248 -12.44 0.80 -0.63
N LEU A 249 -11.70 0.16 0.29
CA LEU A 249 -11.85 -1.26 0.57
C LEU A 249 -13.20 -1.54 1.27
N GLY A 250 -13.53 -0.81 2.33
CA GLY A 250 -14.74 -1.03 3.12
C GLY A 250 -16.05 -0.97 2.32
N ARG A 251 -16.14 -0.10 1.31
CA ARG A 251 -17.31 -0.05 0.41
C ARG A 251 -17.44 -1.26 -0.51
N GLU A 252 -16.35 -1.99 -0.77
CA GLU A 252 -16.35 -3.19 -1.62
C GLU A 252 -16.78 -4.42 -0.80
N LEU A 253 -16.58 -4.39 0.53
CA LEU A 253 -16.87 -5.49 1.46
C LEU A 253 -18.33 -5.53 1.96
N THR A 254 -19.29 -5.00 1.20
CA THR A 254 -20.70 -4.88 1.65
C THR A 254 -21.39 -6.24 1.81
N ASP A 255 -20.95 -7.26 1.08
CA ASP A 255 -21.42 -8.66 1.21
C ASP A 255 -20.81 -9.38 2.43
N ARG A 256 -19.85 -8.76 3.12
CA ARG A 256 -19.16 -9.31 4.30
C ARG A 256 -19.53 -8.54 5.56
N GLY A 257 -20.80 -8.67 5.97
CA GLY A 257 -21.38 -7.94 7.10
C GLY A 257 -20.56 -8.00 8.40
N GLY A 258 -19.95 -9.14 8.73
CA GLY A 258 -19.05 -9.25 9.88
C GLY A 258 -17.79 -8.39 9.75
N LEU A 259 -17.11 -8.46 8.61
CA LEU A 259 -15.85 -7.77 8.38
C LEU A 259 -16.05 -6.25 8.24
N VAL A 260 -17.10 -5.80 7.55
CA VAL A 260 -17.37 -4.35 7.44
C VAL A 260 -17.71 -3.73 8.81
N ARG A 261 -18.38 -4.48 9.70
CA ARG A 261 -18.60 -4.07 11.10
C ARG A 261 -17.29 -3.97 11.88
N GLU A 262 -16.39 -4.94 11.70
CA GLU A 262 -15.05 -4.85 12.26
C GLU A 262 -14.36 -3.58 11.75
N VAL A 263 -14.30 -3.35 10.43
CA VAL A 263 -13.68 -2.15 9.83
C VAL A 263 -14.26 -0.86 10.42
N ALA A 264 -15.58 -0.76 10.56
CA ALA A 264 -16.22 0.40 11.20
C ALA A 264 -15.75 0.60 12.65
N GLY A 265 -15.60 -0.47 13.43
CA GLY A 265 -15.02 -0.43 14.77
C GLY A 265 -13.58 0.10 14.79
N HIS A 266 -12.76 -0.25 13.78
CA HIS A 266 -11.40 0.27 13.65
C HIS A 266 -11.38 1.77 13.31
N PHE A 267 -12.30 2.25 12.47
CA PHE A 267 -12.47 3.69 12.21
C PHE A 267 -12.73 4.47 13.51
N VAL A 268 -13.63 3.96 14.37
CA VAL A 268 -13.90 4.57 15.68
C VAL A 268 -12.67 4.56 16.56
N TYR A 269 -12.03 3.40 16.71
CA TYR A 269 -10.82 3.24 17.54
C TYR A 269 -9.71 4.22 17.13
N TYR A 270 -9.42 4.31 15.83
CA TYR A 270 -8.37 5.20 15.33
C TYR A 270 -8.78 6.67 15.32
N ALA A 271 -10.06 7.01 15.19
CA ALA A 271 -10.55 8.37 15.41
C ALA A 271 -10.31 8.81 16.87
N GLU A 272 -10.66 7.96 17.84
CA GLU A 272 -10.42 8.24 19.26
C GLU A 272 -8.92 8.37 19.57
N MET A 273 -8.10 7.47 19.01
CA MET A 273 -6.65 7.55 19.12
C MET A 273 -6.10 8.85 18.52
N ALA A 274 -6.52 9.22 17.32
CA ALA A 274 -6.09 10.44 16.66
C ALA A 274 -6.40 11.69 17.49
N ARG A 275 -7.59 11.72 18.10
CA ARG A 275 -7.97 12.78 19.05
C ARG A 275 -7.03 12.83 20.26
N MET A 276 -6.74 11.69 20.90
CA MET A 276 -5.80 11.65 22.04
C MET A 276 -4.40 12.16 21.66
N PHE A 277 -4.00 12.02 20.40
CA PHE A 277 -2.73 12.53 19.87
C PHE A 277 -2.79 13.98 19.38
N GLY A 278 -3.94 14.66 19.48
CA GLY A 278 -4.14 16.06 19.12
C GLY A 278 -4.53 16.31 17.65
N LEU A 279 -4.86 15.26 16.89
CA LEU A 279 -5.30 15.39 15.49
C LEU A 279 -6.81 15.63 15.42
N VAL A 280 -7.25 16.87 15.69
CA VAL A 280 -8.67 17.25 15.81
C VAL A 280 -9.49 17.01 14.53
N PHE A 281 -8.85 17.08 13.36
CA PHE A 281 -9.53 16.87 12.07
C PHE A 281 -9.78 15.39 11.74
N ALA A 282 -8.92 14.48 12.20
CA ALA A 282 -8.98 13.06 11.85
C ALA A 282 -10.28 12.34 12.28
N PRO A 283 -10.88 12.60 13.46
CA PRO A 283 -12.20 12.07 13.79
C PRO A 283 -13.30 12.49 12.82
N GLN A 284 -13.23 13.71 12.29
CA GLN A 284 -14.23 14.24 11.36
C GLN A 284 -14.12 13.54 9.99
N LEU A 285 -12.88 13.31 9.54
CA LEU A 285 -12.59 12.49 8.36
C LEU A 285 -13.11 11.06 8.52
N ALA A 286 -12.90 10.44 9.67
CA ALA A 286 -13.39 9.09 9.93
C ALA A 286 -14.93 9.00 9.87
N ILE A 287 -15.65 9.98 10.42
CA ILE A 287 -17.12 10.06 10.31
C ILE A 287 -17.55 10.20 8.86
N PHE A 288 -16.90 11.10 8.11
CA PHE A 288 -17.20 11.31 6.70
C PHE A 288 -16.98 10.04 5.87
N ASP A 289 -15.82 9.40 6.04
CA ASP A 289 -15.44 8.24 5.28
C ASP A 289 -16.30 7.01 5.63
N LEU A 290 -16.62 6.82 6.92
CA LEU A 290 -17.55 5.77 7.36
C LEU A 290 -18.98 6.04 6.86
N GLY A 291 -19.42 7.30 6.80
CA GLY A 291 -20.71 7.66 6.20
C GLY A 291 -20.80 7.29 4.71
N TYR A 292 -19.68 7.27 3.98
CA TYR A 292 -19.69 6.74 2.63
C TYR A 292 -19.86 5.22 2.60
N ILE A 293 -19.21 4.48 3.50
CA ILE A 293 -19.39 3.03 3.63
C ILE A 293 -20.86 2.71 3.96
N VAL A 294 -21.48 3.46 4.88
CA VAL A 294 -22.91 3.32 5.23
C VAL A 294 -23.79 3.47 3.99
N ARG A 295 -23.62 4.54 3.20
CA ARG A 295 -24.41 4.74 1.97
C ARG A 295 -24.31 3.56 1.01
N ARG A 296 -23.09 3.05 0.81
CA ARG A 296 -22.84 1.89 -0.06
C ARG A 296 -23.46 0.61 0.49
N ALA A 297 -23.44 0.42 1.81
CA ALA A 297 -24.10 -0.71 2.45
C ALA A 297 -25.62 -0.69 2.23
N TYR A 298 -26.28 0.46 2.40
CA TYR A 298 -27.73 0.60 2.15
C TYR A 298 -28.09 0.41 0.68
N GLU A 299 -27.33 1.01 -0.25
CA GLU A 299 -27.54 0.82 -1.69
C GLU A 299 -27.39 -0.65 -2.11
N ALA A 300 -26.51 -1.41 -1.42
CA ALA A 300 -26.31 -2.84 -1.64
C ALA A 300 -27.30 -3.74 -0.87
N GLY A 301 -28.16 -3.19 0.00
CA GLY A 301 -29.03 -3.97 0.89
C GLY A 301 -28.27 -4.85 1.88
N ALA A 302 -27.08 -4.43 2.31
CA ALA A 302 -26.22 -5.22 3.18
C ALA A 302 -26.84 -5.42 4.58
N GLU A 303 -26.70 -6.62 5.15
CA GLU A 303 -27.19 -6.94 6.50
C GLU A 303 -26.66 -5.99 7.58
N ALA A 304 -25.40 -5.55 7.44
CA ALA A 304 -24.74 -4.66 8.39
C ALA A 304 -25.17 -3.18 8.30
N SER A 305 -26.06 -2.81 7.38
CA SER A 305 -26.38 -1.40 7.08
C SER A 305 -26.83 -0.59 8.31
N SER A 306 -27.75 -1.13 9.10
CA SER A 306 -28.22 -0.44 10.32
C SER A 306 -27.13 -0.33 11.38
N ASP A 307 -26.36 -1.40 11.59
CA ASP A 307 -25.25 -1.41 12.55
C ASP A 307 -24.18 -0.36 12.20
N LEU A 308 -23.85 -0.23 10.91
CA LEU A 308 -22.90 0.77 10.44
C LEU A 308 -23.43 2.20 10.65
N LEU A 309 -24.72 2.44 10.44
CA LEU A 309 -25.34 3.72 10.77
C LEU A 309 -25.24 4.01 12.27
N ASP A 310 -25.52 3.03 13.13
CA ASP A 310 -25.38 3.18 14.58
C ASP A 310 -23.96 3.55 14.99
N VAL A 311 -22.94 3.00 14.31
CA VAL A 311 -21.54 3.37 14.57
C VAL A 311 -21.31 4.84 14.23
N VAL A 312 -21.73 5.31 13.04
CA VAL A 312 -21.55 6.72 12.64
C VAL A 312 -22.27 7.69 13.57
N LEU A 313 -23.52 7.39 13.96
CA LEU A 313 -24.32 8.27 14.82
C LEU A 313 -23.74 8.37 16.23
N ARG A 314 -23.14 7.28 16.74
CA ARG A 314 -22.44 7.27 18.05
C ARG A 314 -21.17 8.11 18.06
N MET A 315 -20.53 8.34 16.91
CA MET A 315 -19.35 9.19 16.86
C MET A 315 -19.72 10.66 17.15
N PRO A 316 -19.01 11.32 18.07
CA PRO A 316 -19.36 12.66 18.52
C PRO A 316 -19.07 13.70 17.43
N HIS A 317 -20.02 14.61 17.25
CA HIS A 317 -19.88 15.78 16.37
C HIS A 317 -19.60 17.06 17.17
N ARG A 318 -19.41 16.94 18.49
CA ARG A 318 -18.95 18.00 19.41
C ARG A 318 -17.86 17.47 20.33
N HIS A 319 -16.94 18.32 20.74
CA HIS A 319 -16.01 18.04 21.82
C HIS A 319 -15.90 19.25 22.74
N GLY A 320 -16.41 19.12 23.97
CA GLY A 320 -16.60 20.29 24.84
C GLY A 320 -17.54 21.29 24.17
N THR A 321 -17.07 22.52 23.98
CA THR A 321 -17.81 23.58 23.27
C THR A 321 -17.60 23.55 21.76
N ASP A 322 -16.60 22.83 21.27
CA ASP A 322 -16.19 22.87 19.87
C ASP A 322 -17.09 21.98 19.01
N LEU A 323 -17.73 22.59 18.01
CA LEU A 323 -18.49 21.85 17.01
C LEU A 323 -17.54 21.35 15.91
N HIS A 324 -17.60 20.05 15.64
CA HIS A 324 -16.90 19.45 14.52
C HIS A 324 -17.73 19.62 13.25
N THR A 325 -17.54 20.73 12.54
CA THR A 325 -18.34 21.11 11.37
C THR A 325 -18.39 20.02 10.30
N LEU A 326 -17.27 19.37 9.97
CA LEU A 326 -17.26 18.31 8.95
C LEU A 326 -18.03 17.06 9.41
N ALA A 327 -18.03 16.76 10.71
CA ALA A 327 -18.84 15.67 11.27
C ALA A 327 -20.34 15.94 11.12
N VAL A 328 -20.78 17.19 11.38
CA VAL A 328 -22.16 17.62 11.15
C VAL A 328 -22.51 17.52 9.66
N LYS A 329 -21.65 18.05 8.78
CA LYS A 329 -21.86 17.98 7.32
C LYS A 329 -21.99 16.54 6.83
N ALA A 330 -21.12 15.63 7.29
CA ALA A 330 -21.21 14.21 6.96
C ALA A 330 -22.56 13.57 7.37
N LYS A 331 -23.07 13.92 8.56
CA LYS A 331 -24.38 13.44 9.04
C LYS A 331 -25.54 14.06 8.27
N ILE A 332 -25.48 15.35 7.90
CA ILE A 332 -26.48 15.99 7.02
C ILE A 332 -26.53 15.30 5.66
N ILE A 333 -25.37 15.00 5.06
CA ILE A 333 -25.28 14.28 3.77
C ILE A 333 -25.91 12.89 3.89
N LEU A 334 -25.69 12.18 4.99
CA LEU A 334 -26.33 10.89 5.27
C LEU A 334 -27.85 11.00 5.41
N GLY A 335 -28.34 12.00 6.16
CA GLY A 335 -29.76 12.23 6.34
C GLY A 335 -30.47 12.57 5.01
N GLY A 336 -29.86 13.42 4.19
CA GLY A 336 -30.34 13.71 2.84
C GLY A 336 -30.39 12.47 1.94
N PHE A 337 -29.37 11.61 2.01
CA PHE A 337 -29.35 10.33 1.31
C PHE A 337 -30.49 9.40 1.76
N PHE A 338 -30.74 9.25 3.05
CA PHE A 338 -31.82 8.39 3.54
C PHE A 338 -33.20 8.91 3.12
N LEU A 339 -33.39 10.24 3.19
CA LEU A 339 -34.64 10.86 2.74
C LEU A 339 -34.87 10.68 1.23
N GLU A 340 -33.82 10.77 0.41
CA GLU A 340 -33.86 10.50 -1.03
C GLU A 340 -34.28 9.07 -1.34
N ASN A 341 -33.78 8.10 -0.58
CA ASN A 341 -33.94 6.67 -0.85
C ASN A 341 -35.12 6.02 -0.09
N GLY A 342 -36.00 6.82 0.52
CA GLY A 342 -37.20 6.32 1.21
C GLY A 342 -36.95 5.68 2.57
N HIS A 343 -35.75 5.83 3.13
CA HIS A 343 -35.34 5.35 4.45
C HIS A 343 -35.74 6.36 5.54
N ALA A 344 -37.05 6.52 5.75
CA ALA A 344 -37.60 7.56 6.63
C ALA A 344 -37.19 7.41 8.11
N ASP A 345 -37.10 6.17 8.59
CA ASP A 345 -36.72 5.86 9.97
C ASP A 345 -35.24 6.18 10.22
N GLU A 346 -34.36 5.84 9.28
CA GLU A 346 -32.95 6.19 9.31
C GLU A 346 -32.74 7.70 9.23
N ALA A 347 -33.48 8.39 8.36
CA ALA A 347 -33.46 9.85 8.31
C ALA A 347 -33.94 10.46 9.65
N ALA A 348 -34.95 9.88 10.31
CA ALA A 348 -35.38 10.30 11.65
C ALA A 348 -34.29 10.08 12.71
N ARG A 349 -33.56 8.95 12.66
CA ARG A 349 -32.42 8.68 13.55
C ARG A 349 -31.31 9.71 13.37
N VAL A 350 -30.98 10.09 12.14
CA VAL A 350 -30.00 11.16 11.87
C VAL A 350 -30.50 12.50 12.42
N ARG A 351 -31.80 12.83 12.25
CA ARG A 351 -32.37 14.07 12.82
C ARG A 351 -32.27 14.12 14.33
N ALA A 352 -32.67 13.06 15.01
CA ALA A 352 -32.54 12.95 16.46
C ALA A 352 -31.08 13.05 16.92
N ASN A 353 -30.13 12.57 16.12
CA ASN A 353 -28.70 12.68 16.45
C ASN A 353 -28.11 14.09 16.28
N LEU A 354 -28.79 14.97 15.53
CA LEU A 354 -28.36 16.36 15.29
C LEU A 354 -29.21 17.38 16.05
N SER A 355 -30.11 16.95 16.95
CA SER A 355 -31.04 17.84 17.65
C SER A 355 -30.35 18.79 18.64
N ASP A 356 -29.11 18.49 19.04
CA ASP A 356 -28.27 19.35 19.88
C ASP A 356 -27.40 20.34 19.07
N VAL A 357 -27.57 20.39 17.74
CA VAL A 357 -26.89 21.35 16.87
C VAL A 357 -27.76 22.58 16.66
N GLU A 358 -27.19 23.77 16.88
CA GLU A 358 -27.93 25.02 16.74
C GLU A 358 -28.46 25.20 15.31
N PRO A 359 -29.70 25.70 15.11
CA PRO A 359 -30.29 25.89 13.79
C PRO A 359 -29.43 26.75 12.86
N ALA A 360 -28.73 27.76 13.40
CA ALA A 360 -27.80 28.59 12.65
C ALA A 360 -26.62 27.78 12.09
N GLN A 361 -26.11 26.81 12.87
CA GLN A 361 -25.00 25.93 12.47
C GLN A 361 -25.45 24.92 11.42
N ILE A 362 -26.67 24.37 11.55
CA ILE A 362 -27.27 23.50 10.53
C ILE A 362 -27.46 24.26 9.20
N LYS A 363 -27.98 25.49 9.27
CA LYS A 363 -28.19 26.34 8.09
C LYS A 363 -26.86 26.65 7.38
N ALA A 364 -25.81 27.00 8.13
CA ALA A 364 -24.48 27.25 7.58
C ALA A 364 -23.90 25.98 6.94
N ALA A 365 -23.91 24.85 7.65
CA ALA A 365 -23.41 23.58 7.13
C ALA A 365 -24.15 23.13 5.85
N GLY A 366 -25.47 23.29 5.81
CA GLY A 366 -26.28 23.00 4.63
C GLY A 366 -25.97 23.93 3.45
N ALA A 367 -25.76 25.23 3.69
CA ALA A 367 -25.37 26.17 2.65
C ALA A 367 -24.00 25.81 2.04
N ASP A 368 -23.01 25.51 2.88
CA ASP A 368 -21.67 25.12 2.42
C ASP A 368 -21.71 23.87 1.52
N ILE A 369 -22.47 22.84 1.91
CA ILE A 369 -22.61 21.60 1.12
C ILE A 369 -23.27 21.88 -0.25
N LEU A 370 -24.25 22.78 -0.29
CA LEU A 370 -25.00 23.10 -1.51
C LEU A 370 -24.19 23.97 -2.47
N ASP A 371 -23.29 24.79 -1.95
CA ASP A 371 -22.39 25.66 -2.72
C ASP A 371 -21.11 24.95 -3.16
N ALA A 372 -20.73 23.86 -2.46
CA ALA A 372 -19.51 23.11 -2.73
C ALA A 372 -19.37 22.69 -4.21
N ASP A 373 -18.28 23.14 -4.82
CA ASP A 373 -17.83 22.68 -6.14
C ASP A 373 -17.38 21.22 -6.11
N ARG A 374 -17.47 20.56 -7.26
CA ARG A 374 -17.05 19.16 -7.41
C ARG A 374 -15.57 18.96 -7.10
N VAL A 375 -14.76 19.84 -7.64
CA VAL A 375 -13.31 19.76 -7.55
C VAL A 375 -12.88 20.78 -6.50
N PHE A 376 -12.00 20.34 -5.60
CA PHE A 376 -11.41 21.28 -4.65
C PHE A 376 -10.48 22.25 -5.40
N PHE A 377 -10.35 23.49 -4.93
CA PHE A 377 -9.55 24.50 -5.64
C PHE A 377 -8.05 24.16 -5.67
N GLU A 378 -7.57 23.34 -4.73
CA GLU A 378 -6.23 22.75 -4.73
C GLU A 378 -6.23 21.35 -5.36
N VAL A 379 -5.11 20.99 -5.98
CA VAL A 379 -4.85 19.63 -6.43
C VAL A 379 -4.53 18.77 -5.20
N THR A 380 -5.49 17.93 -4.81
CA THR A 380 -5.35 16.95 -3.72
C THR A 380 -5.41 15.53 -4.26
N ASP A 381 -4.93 14.55 -3.50
CA ASP A 381 -4.97 13.13 -3.91
C ASP A 381 -6.40 12.61 -4.11
N ARG A 382 -7.37 13.16 -3.36
CA ARG A 382 -8.80 12.84 -3.52
C ARG A 382 -9.44 13.58 -4.70
N GLN A 383 -8.96 14.79 -5.05
CA GLN A 383 -9.50 15.81 -5.97
C GLN A 383 -10.98 16.22 -5.79
N LEU A 384 -11.79 15.38 -5.16
CA LEU A 384 -13.19 15.62 -4.84
C LEU A 384 -13.27 16.43 -3.55
N ASN A 385 -14.03 17.53 -3.58
CA ASN A 385 -14.40 18.20 -2.35
C ASN A 385 -15.24 17.24 -1.49
N LEU A 386 -14.85 17.03 -0.22
CA LEU A 386 -15.59 16.14 0.69
C LEU A 386 -17.04 16.59 0.83
N GLU A 387 -17.29 17.88 0.73
CA GLU A 387 -18.62 18.47 0.87
C GLU A 387 -19.46 18.38 -0.41
N TYR A 388 -18.87 17.95 -1.53
CA TYR A 388 -19.58 17.88 -2.80
C TYR A 388 -20.72 16.86 -2.79
N VAL A 389 -21.91 17.34 -3.11
CA VAL A 389 -23.10 16.53 -3.37
C VAL A 389 -23.57 16.79 -4.81
N PRO A 390 -23.77 15.73 -5.62
CA PRO A 390 -24.28 15.85 -6.99
C PRO A 390 -25.60 16.64 -7.06
N PRO A 391 -25.87 17.41 -8.13
CA PRO A 391 -27.06 18.26 -8.24
C PRO A 391 -28.39 17.55 -7.94
N GLU A 392 -28.53 16.31 -8.40
CA GLU A 392 -29.72 15.48 -8.20
C GLU A 392 -30.01 15.17 -6.72
N ARG A 393 -28.96 15.16 -5.88
CA ARG A 393 -29.07 14.90 -4.44
C ARG A 393 -29.24 16.16 -3.59
N ARG A 394 -29.14 17.36 -4.20
CA ARG A 394 -29.22 18.65 -3.47
C ARG A 394 -30.62 18.95 -2.95
N GLU A 395 -31.67 18.58 -3.68
CA GLU A 395 -33.06 18.84 -3.24
C GLU A 395 -33.49 17.98 -2.03
N PRO A 396 -33.25 16.66 -1.99
CA PRO A 396 -33.42 15.87 -0.77
C PRO A 396 -32.64 16.43 0.42
N LEU A 397 -31.40 16.89 0.20
CA LEU A 397 -30.61 17.50 1.26
C LEU A 397 -31.22 18.80 1.80
N ARG A 398 -31.73 19.68 0.92
CA ARG A 398 -32.47 20.89 1.35
C ARG A 398 -33.68 20.54 2.21
N ARG A 399 -34.48 19.56 1.79
CA ARG A 399 -35.65 19.09 2.55
C ARG A 399 -35.24 18.54 3.92
N PHE A 400 -34.14 17.79 3.97
CA PHE A 400 -33.58 17.28 5.23
C PHE A 400 -33.14 18.44 6.16
N CYS A 401 -32.37 19.40 5.66
CA CYS A 401 -31.96 20.58 6.44
C CYS A 401 -33.17 21.40 6.92
N ALA A 402 -34.21 21.58 6.09
CA ALA A 402 -35.43 22.28 6.50
C ALA A 402 -36.15 21.53 7.64
N SER A 403 -36.18 20.19 7.59
CA SER A 403 -36.81 19.38 8.63
C SER A 403 -36.07 19.38 9.98
N LEU A 404 -34.78 19.74 9.98
CA LEU A 404 -33.98 19.93 11.21
C LEU A 404 -34.27 21.28 11.89
N ASN A 405 -34.66 22.30 11.12
CA ASN A 405 -34.97 23.63 11.64
C ASN A 405 -36.42 23.80 12.10
N ALA A 406 -37.29 22.84 11.74
CA ALA A 406 -38.70 22.83 12.09
C ALA A 406 -39.03 21.98 13.33
N ALA A 407 -38.07 21.18 13.79
CA ALA A 407 -38.10 20.43 15.04
C ALA A 407 -37.42 21.25 16.13
#